data_AF-A0A4S8LLA3-F1
#
_entry.id   AF-A0A4S8LLA3-F1
#
_cell.length_a   1.000
_cell.length_b   1.000
_cell.length_c   1.000
_cell.angle_alpha   90.00
_cell.angle_beta   90.00
_cell.angle_gamma   90.00
#
_symmetry.space_group_name_H-M   'P 1'
#
loop_
_entity.id
_entity.type
_entity.pdbx_description
1 polymer ?
#
loop_
_entity_poly.entity_id
_entity_poly.type
_entity_poly.pdbx_seq_one_letter_code
_entity_poly.pdbx_strand_id
1 'polypeptide(L)'
;MSSGSNAGNLFSDTNDSVPNSASRDQFLSESKWEKGSWLSNSKLKKSILKLMVMEIMLMKTLLMLMRLEETMGMQTEYLAIILTKLKDEIKSKNRSDCYAAGTFWIYPRDPIFALDAAFKAEGFCSPVELYHLPVFVWLPTFLPGTPESFYCSQCKENLNVTRTLSKHGWSSNPTARRVRNLDGDYYLLTNRFICDGKTGGCKKTYSGYDETILTQLP
;
A
#
# COMPACT_ATOMS: atom_id res chain seq x y z
N MET A 1 -9.33 -4.20 -62.72
CA MET A 1 -10.32 -3.13 -62.92
C MET A 1 -10.49 -2.47 -61.56
N SER A 2 -9.55 -1.67 -61.08
CA SER A 2 -9.13 -0.33 -61.54
C SER A 2 -10.20 0.74 -61.26
N SER A 3 -9.73 1.79 -60.59
CA SER A 3 -10.31 3.14 -60.46
C SER A 3 -11.36 3.28 -59.36
N GLY A 4 -11.34 4.30 -58.50
CA GLY A 4 -10.56 5.53 -58.50
C GLY A 4 -11.23 6.52 -57.53
N SER A 5 -10.41 7.40 -56.97
CA SER A 5 -10.63 8.41 -55.91
C SER A 5 -11.79 9.39 -56.10
N ASN A 6 -12.23 10.01 -55.00
CA ASN A 6 -12.42 11.47 -54.79
C ASN A 6 -12.98 11.67 -53.35
N ALA A 7 -12.30 12.29 -52.37
CA ALA A 7 -11.71 13.63 -52.32
C ALA A 7 -12.70 14.71 -52.80
N GLY A 8 -13.57 15.15 -51.89
CA GLY A 8 -14.48 16.28 -52.08
C GLY A 8 -14.34 17.26 -50.92
N ASN A 9 -13.47 18.26 -51.11
CA ASN A 9 -13.49 19.53 -50.39
C ASN A 9 -14.79 20.27 -50.71
N LEU A 10 -15.44 20.84 -49.69
CA LEU A 10 -16.31 22.01 -49.87
C LEU A 10 -15.70 23.15 -49.04
N PHE A 11 -15.08 24.08 -49.76
CA PHE A 11 -14.76 25.43 -49.28
C PHE A 11 -16.00 26.31 -49.41
N SER A 12 -16.12 27.29 -48.52
CA SER A 12 -16.32 28.74 -48.80
C SER A 12 -16.57 29.41 -47.44
N ASP A 13 -15.59 30.10 -46.88
CA ASP A 13 -15.24 31.51 -47.15
C ASP A 13 -16.38 32.48 -46.81
N THR A 14 -16.28 33.07 -45.62
CA THR A 14 -16.52 34.50 -45.44
C THR A 14 -15.40 35.06 -44.59
N ASN A 15 -14.48 35.75 -45.26
CA ASN A 15 -13.62 36.77 -44.69
C ASN A 15 -14.51 37.86 -44.06
N ASP A 16 -14.18 38.28 -42.85
CA ASP A 16 -14.26 39.68 -42.49
C ASP A 16 -13.08 40.03 -41.58
N SER A 17 -12.44 41.13 -41.95
CA SER A 17 -11.15 41.59 -41.46
C SER A 17 -11.36 42.62 -40.33
N VAL A 18 -10.62 42.46 -39.23
CA VAL A 18 -9.88 43.51 -38.48
C VAL A 18 -10.75 44.59 -37.76
N PRO A 19 -10.52 44.91 -36.45
CA PRO A 19 -9.20 45.32 -35.98
C PRO A 19 -8.68 44.76 -34.65
N ASN A 20 -7.34 44.78 -34.69
CA ASN A 20 -6.38 44.72 -33.61
C ASN A 20 -6.62 45.83 -32.57
N SER A 21 -6.06 45.64 -31.37
CA SER A 21 -5.99 46.56 -30.22
C SER A 21 -7.22 46.72 -29.32
N ALA A 22 -7.25 45.93 -28.25
CA ALA A 22 -7.72 46.37 -26.93
C ALA A 22 -6.89 45.59 -25.89
N SER A 23 -5.66 46.05 -25.65
CA SER A 23 -5.30 46.75 -24.40
C SER A 23 -5.82 46.03 -23.15
N ARG A 24 -4.88 45.31 -22.55
CA ARG A 24 -4.92 44.54 -21.30
C ARG A 24 -4.96 45.49 -20.09
N ASP A 25 -5.86 46.47 -20.14
CA ASP A 25 -5.96 47.60 -19.20
C ASP A 25 -7.40 47.79 -18.73
N GLN A 26 -7.94 46.83 -17.98
CA GLN A 26 -9.13 47.10 -17.17
C GLN A 26 -9.23 46.17 -15.96
N PHE A 27 -8.17 46.12 -15.15
CA PHE A 27 -8.25 45.71 -13.74
C PHE A 27 -7.09 46.34 -12.95
N LEU A 28 -6.88 47.64 -13.14
CA LEU A 28 -6.01 48.47 -12.29
C LEU A 28 -6.71 49.80 -12.00
N SER A 29 -7.88 49.74 -11.35
CA SER A 29 -8.38 50.88 -10.61
C SER A 29 -7.86 50.80 -9.17
N GLU A 30 -6.74 51.48 -8.96
CA GLU A 30 -6.37 52.19 -7.74
C GLU A 30 -6.74 51.55 -6.39
N SER A 31 -5.89 50.65 -5.90
CA SER A 31 -5.54 50.67 -4.47
C SER A 31 -4.19 51.34 -4.33
N LYS A 32 -4.23 52.66 -4.18
CA LYS A 32 -3.10 53.51 -3.81
C LYS A 32 -2.69 53.15 -2.38
N TRP A 33 -1.94 52.05 -2.25
CA TRP A 33 -1.23 51.76 -1.01
C TRP A 33 -0.15 52.81 -0.89
N GLU A 34 -0.42 53.78 -0.02
CA GLU A 34 0.55 54.74 0.47
C GLU A 34 1.88 54.02 0.71
N LYS A 35 2.94 54.55 0.09
CA LYS A 35 4.33 54.19 0.40
C LYS A 35 4.63 54.71 1.81
N GLY A 36 4.02 54.09 2.81
CA GLY A 36 4.26 54.28 4.23
C GLY A 36 5.44 53.43 4.65
N SER A 37 6.49 54.12 5.11
CA SER A 37 7.71 53.59 5.69
C SER A 37 7.47 52.51 6.77
N TRP A 38 7.45 51.24 6.37
CA TRP A 38 7.57 50.08 7.28
C TRP A 38 8.86 49.27 7.05
N LEU A 39 9.89 49.90 6.44
CA LEU A 39 11.08 49.19 5.97
C LEU A 39 12.37 49.83 6.50
N SER A 40 12.76 49.51 7.74
CA SER A 40 14.15 49.69 8.17
C SER A 40 14.72 48.54 9.00
N ASN A 41 13.91 47.63 9.53
CA ASN A 41 14.43 46.59 10.42
C ASN A 41 14.64 45.25 9.73
N SER A 42 15.86 45.01 9.24
CA SER A 42 16.29 43.77 8.58
C SER A 42 16.14 42.53 9.46
N LYS A 43 16.14 42.68 10.80
CA LYS A 43 15.91 41.58 11.74
C LYS A 43 14.45 41.14 11.74
N LEU A 44 13.50 42.08 11.72
CA LEU A 44 12.06 41.76 11.71
C LEU A 44 11.66 41.01 10.44
N LYS A 45 12.18 41.42 9.28
CA LYS A 45 11.97 40.71 7.99
C LYS A 45 12.48 39.28 8.03
N LYS A 46 13.68 39.05 8.59
CA LYS A 46 14.25 37.70 8.73
C LYS A 46 13.43 36.83 9.69
N SER A 47 12.89 37.41 10.77
CA SER A 47 12.03 36.67 11.70
C SER A 47 10.68 36.29 11.09
N ILE A 48 10.04 37.20 10.36
CA ILE A 48 8.77 36.92 9.65
C ILE A 48 9.00 35.87 8.56
N LEU A 49 10.06 35.98 7.76
CA LEU A 49 10.39 34.98 6.75
C LEU A 49 10.67 33.60 7.36
N LYS A 50 11.36 33.54 8.50
CA LYS A 50 11.58 32.28 9.24
C LYS A 50 10.26 31.67 9.72
N LEU A 51 9.35 32.48 10.26
CA LEU A 51 8.02 32.03 10.68
C LEU A 51 7.21 31.47 9.51
N MET A 52 7.18 32.18 8.37
CA MET A 52 6.47 31.71 7.17
C MET A 52 7.07 30.40 6.63
N VAL A 53 8.40 30.26 6.63
CA VAL A 53 9.06 29.01 6.20
C VAL A 53 8.74 27.87 7.18
N MET A 54 8.73 28.12 8.49
CA MET A 54 8.33 27.13 9.49
C MET A 54 6.87 26.70 9.33
N GLU A 55 5.95 27.62 9.08
CA GLU A 55 4.54 27.29 8.81
C GLU A 55 4.38 26.46 7.53
N ILE A 56 5.09 26.81 6.44
CA ILE A 56 5.07 26.03 5.20
C ILE A 56 5.65 24.62 5.43
N MET A 57 6.73 24.49 6.21
CA MET A 57 7.29 23.18 6.57
C MET A 57 6.33 22.38 7.45
N LEU A 58 5.65 23.02 8.40
CA LEU A 58 4.66 22.39 9.27
C LEU A 58 3.45 21.90 8.45
N MET A 59 2.95 22.72 7.52
CA MET A 59 1.87 22.36 6.61
C MET A 59 2.24 21.21 5.68
N LYS A 60 3.46 21.21 5.11
CA LYS A 60 3.95 20.07 4.31
C LYS A 60 4.06 18.80 5.12
N THR A 61 4.51 18.90 6.38
CA THR A 61 4.63 17.75 7.28
C THR A 61 3.24 17.22 7.64
N LEU A 62 2.28 18.09 7.96
CA LEU A 62 0.89 17.72 8.21
C LEU A 62 0.23 17.06 6.99
N LEU A 63 0.41 17.61 5.78
CA LEU A 63 -0.12 17.03 4.55
C LEU A 63 0.51 15.64 4.28
N MET A 64 1.81 15.48 4.54
CA MET A 64 2.50 14.21 4.40
C MET A 64 2.00 13.18 5.42
N LEU A 65 1.76 13.59 6.66
CA LEU A 65 1.21 12.73 7.71
C LEU A 65 -0.23 12.29 7.40
N MET A 66 -1.09 13.21 6.97
CA MET A 66 -2.46 12.87 6.54
C MET A 66 -2.46 11.86 5.39
N ARG A 67 -1.58 12.04 4.40
CA ARG A 67 -1.44 11.09 3.28
C ARG A 67 -0.90 9.73 3.72
N LEU A 68 -0.01 9.70 4.71
CA LEU A 68 0.50 8.45 5.28
C LEU A 68 -0.60 7.68 6.03
N GLU A 69 -1.44 8.37 6.81
CA GLU A 69 -2.57 7.75 7.51
C GLU A 69 -3.58 7.12 6.54
N GLU A 70 -3.93 7.84 5.46
CA GLU A 70 -4.81 7.29 4.40
C GLU A 70 -4.20 6.04 3.75
N THR A 71 -2.90 6.06 3.43
CA THR A 71 -2.23 4.88 2.84
C THR A 71 -2.15 3.70 3.78
N MET A 72 -1.99 3.94 5.09
CA MET A 72 -2.03 2.86 6.10
C MET A 72 -3.44 2.26 6.22
N GLY A 73 -4.49 3.08 6.13
CA GLY A 73 -5.88 2.63 6.07
C GLY A 73 -6.12 1.70 4.89
N MET A 74 -5.73 2.13 3.68
CA MET A 74 -5.89 1.34 2.44
C MET A 74 -5.19 -0.02 2.51
N GLN A 75 -3.95 -0.08 3.00
CA GLN A 75 -3.24 -1.36 3.14
C GLN A 75 -3.88 -2.28 4.18
N THR A 76 -4.42 -1.72 5.26
CA THR A 76 -5.07 -2.50 6.31
C THR A 76 -6.31 -3.20 5.79
N GLU A 77 -7.14 -2.48 5.02
CA GLU A 77 -8.32 -3.04 4.36
C GLU A 77 -7.93 -4.11 3.33
N TYR A 78 -6.97 -3.82 2.47
CA TYR A 78 -6.45 -4.78 1.48
C TYR A 78 -5.96 -6.08 2.13
N LEU A 79 -5.17 -5.99 3.20
CA LEU A 79 -4.70 -7.17 3.94
C LEU A 79 -5.83 -7.93 4.63
N ALA A 80 -6.86 -7.24 5.12
CA ALA A 80 -8.04 -7.88 5.72
C ALA A 80 -8.85 -8.67 4.68
N ILE A 81 -9.00 -8.13 3.47
CA ILE A 81 -9.65 -8.82 2.34
C ILE A 81 -8.85 -10.08 1.97
N ILE A 82 -7.52 -9.95 1.79
CA ILE A 82 -6.65 -11.10 1.47
C ILE A 82 -6.71 -12.16 2.57
N LEU A 83 -6.61 -11.76 3.84
CA LEU A 83 -6.66 -12.69 4.96
C LEU A 83 -7.99 -13.45 5.02
N THR A 84 -9.11 -12.76 4.76
CA THR A 84 -10.44 -13.38 4.72
C THR A 84 -10.51 -14.40 3.60
N LYS A 85 -10.09 -14.01 2.39
CA LYS A 85 -10.02 -14.90 1.23
C LYS A 85 -9.16 -16.15 1.52
N LEU A 86 -7.97 -15.98 2.09
CA LEU A 86 -7.08 -17.10 2.43
C LEU A 86 -7.71 -18.05 3.47
N LYS A 87 -8.41 -17.51 4.47
CA LYS A 87 -9.13 -18.35 5.45
C LYS A 87 -10.22 -19.18 4.77
N ASP A 88 -10.95 -18.60 3.84
CA ASP A 88 -12.02 -19.29 3.10
C ASP A 88 -11.46 -20.36 2.15
N GLU A 89 -10.38 -20.04 1.43
CA GLU A 89 -9.66 -21.00 0.57
C GLU A 89 -9.15 -22.20 1.39
N ILE A 90 -8.48 -21.93 2.52
CA ILE A 90 -7.97 -23.00 3.39
C ILE A 90 -9.11 -23.83 3.99
N LYS A 91 -10.21 -23.20 4.42
CA LYS A 91 -11.36 -23.91 4.97
C LYS A 91 -12.04 -24.81 3.94
N SER A 92 -12.12 -24.36 2.68
CA SER A 92 -12.84 -25.08 1.61
C SER A 92 -11.99 -26.11 0.88
N LYS A 93 -10.71 -25.81 0.64
CA LYS A 93 -9.81 -26.61 -0.22
C LYS A 93 -8.64 -27.24 0.53
N ASN A 94 -8.50 -26.96 1.83
CA ASN A 94 -7.33 -27.32 2.64
C ASN A 94 -5.98 -26.79 2.11
N ARG A 95 -6.02 -25.70 1.32
CA ARG A 95 -4.85 -24.99 0.79
C ARG A 95 -5.26 -23.64 0.21
N SER A 96 -4.30 -22.72 0.05
CA SER A 96 -4.51 -21.48 -0.68
C SER A 96 -4.40 -21.68 -2.19
N ASP A 97 -5.01 -20.78 -2.96
CA ASP A 97 -4.94 -20.78 -4.42
C ASP A 97 -3.52 -20.50 -4.92
N CYS A 98 -2.74 -19.66 -4.23
CA CYS A 98 -1.34 -19.43 -4.57
C CYS A 98 -0.51 -20.71 -4.44
N TYR A 99 -0.74 -21.52 -3.40
CA TYR A 99 0.00 -22.79 -3.21
C TYR A 99 -0.42 -23.81 -4.26
N ALA A 100 -1.70 -23.84 -4.64
CA ALA A 100 -2.17 -24.66 -5.76
C ALA A 100 -1.51 -24.26 -7.09
N ALA A 101 -1.19 -22.97 -7.27
CA ALA A 101 -0.45 -22.45 -8.42
C ALA A 101 1.08 -22.61 -8.30
N GLY A 102 1.60 -23.24 -7.24
CA GLY A 102 3.03 -23.47 -7.06
C GLY A 102 3.81 -22.20 -6.67
N THR A 103 3.16 -21.20 -6.08
CA THR A 103 3.78 -19.94 -5.67
C THR A 103 3.40 -19.54 -4.25
N PHE A 104 4.23 -18.73 -3.61
CA PHE A 104 3.93 -18.11 -2.31
C PHE A 104 3.25 -16.75 -2.45
N TRP A 105 3.18 -16.21 -3.67
CA TRP A 105 2.85 -14.82 -3.90
C TRP A 105 1.40 -14.63 -4.29
N ILE A 106 0.80 -13.59 -3.70
CA ILE A 106 -0.42 -12.96 -4.19
C ILE A 106 0.01 -11.59 -4.72
N TYR A 107 -0.11 -11.41 -6.03
CA TYR A 107 0.19 -10.14 -6.68
C TYR A 107 -1.09 -9.31 -6.82
N PRO A 108 -1.02 -7.98 -6.59
CA PRO A 108 -2.07 -7.08 -7.01
C PRO A 108 -2.21 -7.11 -8.54
N ARG A 109 -3.33 -6.60 -9.05
CA ARG A 109 -3.51 -6.41 -10.50
C ARG A 109 -2.47 -5.44 -11.05
N ASP A 110 -2.02 -5.65 -12.28
CA ASP A 110 -1.21 -4.65 -12.97
C ASP A 110 -1.99 -3.34 -13.11
N PRO A 111 -1.33 -2.16 -13.07
CA PRO A 111 -1.99 -0.87 -12.96
C PRO A 111 -3.12 -0.62 -13.96
N ILE A 112 -2.93 -1.01 -15.23
CA ILE A 112 -3.95 -0.80 -16.27
C ILE A 112 -5.23 -1.59 -16.01
N PHE A 113 -5.10 -2.82 -15.51
CA PHE A 113 -6.25 -3.68 -15.20
C PHE A 113 -6.90 -3.29 -13.88
N ALA A 114 -6.11 -2.80 -12.91
CA ALA A 114 -6.63 -2.25 -11.66
C ALA A 114 -7.52 -1.02 -11.92
N LEU A 115 -7.05 -0.08 -12.76
CA LEU A 115 -7.82 1.11 -13.12
C LEU A 115 -9.07 0.80 -13.95
N ASP A 116 -8.97 -0.11 -14.91
CA ASP A 116 -10.13 -0.57 -15.71
C ASP A 116 -11.20 -1.24 -14.82
N ALA A 117 -10.78 -2.08 -13.87
CA ALA A 117 -11.69 -2.71 -12.92
C ALA A 117 -12.37 -1.68 -12.00
N ALA A 118 -11.63 -0.71 -11.47
CA ALA A 118 -12.18 0.37 -10.65
C ALA A 118 -13.19 1.22 -11.43
N PHE A 119 -12.86 1.61 -12.66
CA PHE A 119 -13.77 2.39 -13.51
C PHE A 119 -15.08 1.64 -13.80
N LYS A 120 -15.00 0.33 -14.06
CA LYS A 120 -16.18 -0.51 -14.29
C LYS A 120 -17.06 -0.69 -13.04
N ALA A 121 -16.44 -0.76 -11.86
CA ALA A 121 -17.17 -0.97 -10.60
C ALA A 121 -17.80 0.31 -10.05
N GLU A 122 -17.08 1.44 -10.13
CA GLU A 122 -17.42 2.68 -9.42
C GLU A 122 -17.77 3.85 -10.35
N GLY A 123 -17.53 3.72 -11.66
CA GLY A 123 -17.74 4.79 -12.65
C GLY A 123 -16.64 5.86 -12.67
N PHE A 124 -15.59 5.71 -11.86
CA PHE A 124 -14.41 6.58 -11.85
C PHE A 124 -13.12 5.80 -11.58
N CYS A 125 -11.98 6.38 -11.94
CA CYS A 125 -10.67 5.79 -11.70
C CYS A 125 -10.23 6.04 -10.25
N SER A 126 -10.44 5.06 -9.36
CA SER A 126 -9.88 5.07 -8.00
C SER A 126 -8.40 4.66 -8.01
N PRO A 127 -7.48 5.42 -7.37
CA PRO A 127 -6.07 5.06 -7.33
C PRO A 127 -5.73 4.04 -6.23
N VAL A 128 -6.70 3.64 -5.40
CA VAL A 128 -6.48 2.80 -4.20
C VAL A 128 -5.73 1.51 -4.54
N GLU A 129 -6.18 0.80 -5.59
CA GLU A 129 -5.58 -0.47 -6.01
C GLU A 129 -4.12 -0.34 -6.45
N LEU A 130 -3.69 0.84 -6.90
CA LEU A 130 -2.30 1.10 -7.31
C LEU A 130 -1.33 1.11 -6.14
N TYR A 131 -1.83 1.28 -4.93
CA TYR A 131 -0.99 1.28 -3.73
C TYR A 131 -0.79 -0.13 -3.17
N HIS A 132 -1.60 -1.12 -3.55
CA HIS A 132 -1.52 -2.47 -3.01
C HIS A 132 -0.15 -3.10 -3.27
N LEU A 133 0.47 -3.64 -2.23
CA LEU A 133 1.76 -4.33 -2.34
C LEU A 133 1.55 -5.84 -2.56
N PRO A 134 2.52 -6.53 -3.18
CA PRO A 134 2.55 -7.99 -3.19
C PRO A 134 2.49 -8.56 -1.77
N VAL A 135 1.81 -9.70 -1.63
CA VAL A 135 1.72 -10.43 -0.35
C VAL A 135 2.40 -11.79 -0.50
N PHE A 136 3.43 -12.01 0.28
CA PHE A 136 4.07 -13.30 0.47
C PHE A 136 3.34 -14.08 1.56
N VAL A 137 2.73 -15.20 1.18
CA VAL A 137 1.97 -16.09 2.07
C VAL A 137 2.88 -17.19 2.57
N TRP A 138 3.26 -17.12 3.84
CA TRP A 138 4.12 -18.10 4.51
C TRP A 138 3.34 -18.90 5.54
N LEU A 139 2.97 -20.13 5.18
CA LEU A 139 2.19 -21.04 6.01
C LEU A 139 2.90 -22.40 6.13
N PRO A 140 3.80 -22.55 7.10
CA PRO A 140 4.63 -23.76 7.25
C PRO A 140 3.83 -25.07 7.24
N THR A 141 2.65 -25.10 7.88
CA THR A 141 1.76 -26.28 7.96
C THR A 141 1.21 -26.77 6.63
N PHE A 142 1.35 -26.00 5.55
CA PHE A 142 0.82 -26.33 4.23
C PHE A 142 1.93 -26.56 3.19
N LEU A 143 3.20 -26.60 3.60
CA LEU A 143 4.29 -26.91 2.67
C LEU A 143 4.38 -28.42 2.40
N PRO A 144 4.84 -28.82 1.22
CA PRO A 144 5.16 -30.23 0.95
C PRO A 144 6.25 -30.72 1.90
N GLY A 145 6.04 -31.89 2.52
CA GLY A 145 7.01 -32.50 3.43
C GLY A 145 7.06 -31.90 4.84
N THR A 146 6.17 -30.97 5.18
CA THR A 146 6.10 -30.43 6.55
C THR A 146 5.80 -31.53 7.56
N PRO A 147 6.42 -31.50 8.76
CA PRO A 147 6.06 -32.41 9.85
C PRO A 147 4.61 -32.24 10.29
N GLU A 148 4.03 -33.29 10.87
CA GLU A 148 2.68 -33.27 11.43
C GLU A 148 2.54 -32.25 12.59
N SER A 149 3.64 -31.97 13.29
CA SER A 149 3.68 -31.00 14.38
C SER A 149 5.07 -30.38 14.51
N PHE A 150 5.09 -29.10 14.91
CA PHE A 150 6.32 -28.41 15.30
C PHE A 150 6.56 -28.58 16.80
N TYR A 151 7.82 -28.51 17.23
CA TYR A 151 8.23 -28.68 18.61
C TYR A 151 8.77 -27.39 19.22
N CYS A 152 8.56 -27.21 20.52
CA CYS A 152 9.05 -26.09 21.30
C CYS A 152 10.52 -26.32 21.72
N SER A 153 11.44 -25.50 21.18
CA SER A 153 12.87 -25.51 21.56
C SER A 153 13.06 -25.22 23.05
N GLN A 154 12.33 -24.26 23.60
CA GLN A 154 12.46 -23.84 25.01
C GLN A 154 12.06 -24.92 26.03
N CYS A 155 11.03 -25.72 25.73
CA CYS A 155 10.66 -26.83 26.62
C CYS A 155 11.70 -27.95 26.57
N LYS A 156 12.29 -28.19 25.40
CA LYS A 156 13.38 -29.15 25.24
C LYS A 156 14.61 -28.72 26.03
N GLU A 157 15.00 -27.45 25.94
CA GLU A 157 16.16 -26.89 26.65
C GLU A 157 15.97 -26.82 28.17
N ASN A 158 14.85 -26.24 28.63
CA ASN A 158 14.68 -25.91 30.05
C ASN A 158 14.11 -27.05 30.90
N LEU A 159 13.28 -27.90 30.30
CA LEU A 159 12.55 -28.95 31.02
C LEU A 159 12.95 -30.36 30.58
N ASN A 160 13.82 -30.49 29.57
CA ASN A 160 14.16 -31.76 28.93
C ASN A 160 12.91 -32.55 28.45
N VAL A 161 11.89 -31.82 28.00
CA VAL A 161 10.61 -32.41 27.51
C VAL A 161 10.28 -31.85 26.14
N THR A 162 9.97 -32.74 25.20
CA THR A 162 9.45 -32.37 23.88
C THR A 162 7.97 -31.99 24.00
N ARG A 163 7.65 -30.74 23.66
CA ARG A 163 6.28 -30.24 23.61
C ARG A 163 5.95 -29.79 22.20
N THR A 164 4.78 -30.18 21.70
CA THR A 164 4.29 -29.73 20.40
C THR A 164 3.78 -28.29 20.48
N LEU A 165 3.81 -27.62 19.33
CA LEU A 165 3.26 -26.30 19.14
C LEU A 165 1.90 -26.40 18.45
N SER A 166 0.93 -25.69 18.99
CA SER A 166 -0.43 -25.61 18.45
C SER A 166 -0.58 -24.34 17.63
N LYS A 167 -1.46 -24.37 16.61
CA LYS A 167 -1.80 -23.17 15.83
C LYS A 167 -2.45 -22.12 16.74
N HIS A 168 -1.93 -20.91 16.73
CA HIS A 168 -2.37 -19.75 17.52
C HIS A 168 -2.94 -18.64 16.62
N GLY A 169 -3.72 -19.04 15.62
CA GLY A 169 -4.34 -18.12 14.67
C GLY A 169 -3.35 -17.45 13.71
N TRP A 170 -3.77 -16.29 13.20
CA TRP A 170 -3.01 -15.47 12.26
C TRP A 170 -2.34 -14.31 13.01
N SER A 171 -1.29 -13.72 12.43
CA SER A 171 -0.80 -12.44 12.94
C SER A 171 -1.91 -11.39 12.85
N SER A 172 -2.12 -10.62 13.92
CA SER A 172 -3.18 -9.61 14.00
C SER A 172 -2.67 -8.21 14.35
N ASN A 173 -1.42 -8.08 14.79
CA ASN A 173 -0.81 -6.79 15.07
C ASN A 173 0.71 -6.82 14.81
N PRO A 174 1.17 -6.45 13.61
CA PRO A 174 0.35 -6.16 12.41
C PRO A 174 -0.23 -7.44 11.79
N THR A 175 -1.30 -7.31 10.98
CA THR A 175 -1.91 -8.42 10.22
C THR A 175 -0.89 -9.13 9.32
N ALA A 176 0.00 -8.35 8.71
CA ALA A 176 1.15 -8.83 7.98
C ALA A 176 2.35 -7.91 8.25
N ARG A 177 3.56 -8.47 8.25
CA ARG A 177 4.79 -7.68 8.44
C ARG A 177 5.17 -7.06 7.10
N ARG A 178 5.32 -5.74 7.03
CA ARG A 178 5.91 -5.10 5.84
C ARG A 178 7.41 -5.41 5.79
N VAL A 179 7.87 -5.97 4.69
CA VAL A 179 9.27 -6.23 4.40
C VAL A 179 9.71 -5.23 3.33
N ARG A 180 10.82 -4.52 3.60
CA ARG A 180 11.42 -3.60 2.64
C ARG A 180 12.54 -4.30 1.91
N ASN A 181 12.55 -4.23 0.59
CA ASN A 181 13.60 -4.80 -0.25
C ASN A 181 13.99 -3.80 -1.35
N LEU A 182 15.16 -3.97 -1.95
CA LEU A 182 15.66 -3.13 -3.04
C LEU A 182 14.73 -3.18 -4.27
N ASP A 183 14.17 -4.36 -4.56
CA ASP A 183 13.30 -4.59 -5.72
C ASP A 183 11.84 -4.18 -5.49
N GLY A 184 11.51 -3.76 -4.27
CA GLY A 184 10.17 -3.36 -3.89
C GLY A 184 9.73 -3.93 -2.54
N ASP A 185 8.87 -3.18 -1.85
CA ASP A 185 8.28 -3.61 -0.59
C ASP A 185 7.20 -4.67 -0.82
N TYR A 186 7.02 -5.54 0.17
CA TYR A 186 5.93 -6.52 0.19
C TYR A 186 5.45 -6.80 1.61
N TYR A 187 4.33 -7.51 1.74
CA TYR A 187 3.82 -7.96 3.03
C TYR A 187 4.08 -9.45 3.24
N LEU A 188 4.63 -9.82 4.39
CA LEU A 188 4.75 -11.20 4.85
C LEU A 188 3.56 -11.55 5.74
N LEU A 189 2.70 -12.43 5.25
CA LEU A 189 1.50 -12.89 5.94
C LEU A 189 1.75 -14.33 6.41
N THR A 190 1.59 -14.56 7.72
CA THR A 190 1.87 -15.86 8.34
C THR A 190 0.94 -16.16 9.52
N ASN A 191 0.93 -17.43 9.92
CA ASN A 191 0.30 -17.95 11.12
C ASN A 191 1.24 -17.84 12.34
N ARG A 192 0.64 -17.94 13.52
CA ARG A 192 1.35 -18.00 14.81
C ARG A 192 1.20 -19.39 15.41
N PHE A 193 2.16 -19.78 16.23
CA PHE A 193 2.19 -21.04 16.95
C PHE A 193 2.39 -20.78 18.44
N ILE A 194 1.80 -21.58 19.31
CA ILE A 194 1.95 -21.45 20.76
C ILE A 194 2.31 -22.79 21.38
N CYS A 195 3.23 -22.77 22.34
CA CYS A 195 3.42 -23.90 23.24
C CYS A 195 2.34 -23.84 24.34
N ASP A 196 1.25 -24.60 24.18
CA ASP A 196 0.06 -24.44 25.00
C ASP A 196 0.30 -24.80 26.48
N GLY A 197 0.08 -23.82 27.36
CA GLY A 197 0.19 -24.01 28.80
C GLY A 197 -0.84 -24.98 29.39
N LYS A 198 -2.01 -25.15 28.75
CA LYS A 198 -3.04 -26.10 29.19
C LYS A 198 -2.55 -27.55 29.11
N THR A 199 -1.66 -27.84 28.17
CA THR A 199 -1.02 -29.15 28.01
C THR A 199 0.34 -29.23 28.71
N GLY A 200 0.65 -28.30 29.61
CA GLY A 200 1.95 -28.24 30.31
C GLY A 200 3.09 -27.61 29.51
N GLY A 201 2.77 -26.79 28.51
CA GLY A 201 3.73 -26.01 27.72
C GLY A 201 4.15 -24.68 28.37
N CYS A 202 5.16 -24.04 27.81
CA CYS A 202 5.76 -22.82 28.37
C CYS A 202 5.04 -21.51 27.99
N LYS A 203 3.89 -21.56 27.30
CA LYS A 203 3.09 -20.41 26.83
C LYS A 203 3.79 -19.49 25.82
N LYS A 204 5.02 -19.83 25.38
CA LYS A 204 5.75 -19.05 24.38
C LYS A 204 5.05 -19.15 23.03
N THR A 205 4.99 -18.01 22.34
CA THR A 205 4.42 -17.90 20.99
C THR A 205 5.52 -17.66 19.97
N TYR A 206 5.37 -18.25 18.80
CA TYR A 206 6.31 -18.21 17.69
C TYR A 206 5.57 -17.71 16.44
N SER A 207 6.26 -16.92 15.62
CA SER A 207 5.77 -16.61 14.27
C SER A 207 6.10 -17.78 13.33
N GLY A 208 5.36 -17.96 12.23
CA GLY A 208 5.66 -19.04 11.28
C GLY A 208 7.06 -18.95 10.64
N TYR A 209 7.68 -17.78 10.65
CA TYR A 209 9.07 -17.55 10.20
C TYR A 209 10.09 -17.59 11.34
N ASP A 210 9.71 -17.95 12.57
CA ASP A 210 10.65 -18.10 13.68
C ASP A 210 11.65 -19.22 13.38
N GLU A 211 12.92 -19.03 13.74
CA GLU A 211 14.00 -20.01 13.55
C GLU A 211 13.64 -21.38 14.14
N THR A 212 12.93 -21.40 15.27
CA THR A 212 12.43 -22.65 15.88
C THR A 212 11.55 -23.44 14.91
N ILE A 213 10.73 -22.76 14.10
CA ILE A 213 9.86 -23.41 13.11
C ILE A 213 10.66 -23.76 11.86
N LEU A 214 11.48 -22.83 11.35
CA LEU A 214 12.22 -23.00 10.11
C LEU A 214 13.19 -24.18 10.14
N THR A 215 13.86 -24.41 11.28
CA THR A 215 14.81 -25.53 11.46
C THR A 215 14.17 -26.91 11.47
N GLN A 216 12.84 -27.00 11.50
CA GLN A 216 12.07 -28.25 11.49
C GLN A 216 11.40 -28.53 10.14
N LEU A 217 11.59 -27.64 9.17
CA LEU A 217 11.12 -27.84 7.80
C LEU A 217 12.12 -28.72 7.02
N PRO A 218 11.64 -29.46 6.01
CA PRO A 218 12.48 -30.32 5.17
C PRO A 218 13.52 -29.55 4.35
#